data_AF-A0A1F3B5A4-F1
#
_entry.id   AF-A0A1F3B5A4-F1
#
_cell.length_a   1.000
_cell.length_b   1.000
_cell.length_c   1.000
_cell.angle_alpha   90.00
_cell.angle_beta   90.00
_cell.angle_gamma   90.00
#
_symmetry.space_group_name_H-M   'P 1'
#
loop_
_entity.id
_entity.type
_entity.pdbx_description
1 polymer ?
#
loop_
_entity_poly.entity_id
_entity_poly.type
_entity_poly.pdbx_seq_one_letter_code
_entity_poly.pdbx_strand_id
1 'polypeptide(L)'
;MFIVGIIFLIAATVFVMENRDPVTVHFLGWAYSVSLGVALLVAAVAGAVLIYFSSIIKQAQLRAQVRSAEARARDLERQQRQTASEEEVTRS
;
A
#
# COMPACT_ATOMS: atom_id res chain seq x y z
N MET A 1 1.83 5.32 -8.65
CA MET A 1 1.64 3.86 -8.46
C MET A 1 0.39 3.31 -9.17
N PHE A 2 -0.74 4.05 -9.25
CA PHE A 2 -1.93 3.60 -9.99
C PHE A 2 -1.71 3.34 -11.48
N ILE A 3 -0.85 4.14 -12.13
CA ILE A 3 -0.51 3.98 -13.55
C ILE A 3 0.12 2.60 -13.84
N VAL A 4 0.99 2.10 -12.96
CA VAL A 4 1.60 0.76 -13.10
C VAL A 4 0.53 -0.33 -12.96
N GLY A 5 -0.40 -0.17 -12.03
CA GLY A 5 -1.53 -1.09 -11.86
C GLY A 5 -2.46 -1.11 -13.08
N ILE A 6 -2.73 0.05 -13.69
CA ILE A 6 -3.56 0.16 -14.90
C ILE A 6 -2.88 -0.52 -16.10
N ILE A 7 -1.57 -0.29 -16.28
CA ILE A 7 -0.79 -0.95 -17.35
C ILE A 7 -0.82 -2.48 -17.17
N PHE A 8 -0.63 -2.95 -15.94
CA PHE A 8 -0.70 -4.38 -15.63
C PHE A 8 -2.10 -4.96 -15.89
N LEU A 9 -3.16 -4.23 -15.54
CA LEU A 9 -4.55 -4.65 -15.77
C LEU A 9 -4.88 -4.75 -17.26
N ILE A 10 -4.40 -3.80 -18.06
CA ILE A 10 -4.55 -3.82 -19.52
C ILE A 10 -3.80 -5.02 -20.11
N ALA A 11 -2.55 -5.24 -19.70
CA ALA A 11 -1.76 -6.39 -20.16
C ALA A 11 -2.42 -7.72 -19.80
N ALA A 12 -2.96 -7.86 -18.58
CA ALA A 12 -3.71 -9.03 -18.15
C ALA A 12 -4.97 -9.24 -19.00
N THR A 13 -5.73 -8.16 -19.27
CA THR A 13 -6.95 -8.21 -20.09
C THR A 13 -6.65 -8.67 -21.53
N VAL A 14 -5.60 -8.13 -22.14
CA VAL A 14 -5.15 -8.57 -23.47
C VAL A 14 -4.70 -10.03 -23.43
N PHE A 15 -3.95 -10.44 -22.41
CA PHE A 15 -3.53 -11.82 -22.24
C PHE A 15 -4.72 -12.79 -22.16
N VAL A 16 -5.75 -12.47 -21.38
CA VAL A 16 -7.00 -13.25 -21.26
C VAL A 16 -7.73 -13.33 -22.61
N MET A 17 -7.76 -12.23 -23.36
CA MET A 17 -8.45 -12.13 -24.63
C MET A 17 -7.76 -12.91 -25.76
N GLU A 18 -6.43 -12.94 -25.75
CA GLU A 18 -5.62 -13.69 -26.73
C GLU A 18 -5.54 -15.19 -26.37
N ASN A 19 -5.35 -15.54 -25.08
CA ASN A 19 -5.23 -16.93 -24.62
C ASN A 19 -6.59 -17.52 -24.18
N ARG A 20 -7.54 -17.58 -25.12
CA ARG A 20 -8.88 -18.18 -24.90
C ARG A 20 -8.88 -19.71 -24.92
N ASP A 21 -7.76 -20.33 -25.21
CA ASP A 21 -7.66 -21.79 -25.26
C ASP A 21 -7.97 -22.40 -23.88
N PRO A 22 -8.91 -23.36 -23.80
CA PRO A 22 -9.29 -23.98 -22.55
C PRO A 22 -8.15 -24.85 -22.03
N VAL A 23 -7.71 -24.58 -20.79
CA VAL A 23 -6.68 -25.38 -20.10
C VAL A 23 -7.37 -26.20 -19.02
N THR A 24 -7.13 -27.51 -19.03
CA THR A 24 -7.65 -28.42 -18.00
C THR A 24 -6.83 -28.25 -16.72
N VAL A 25 -7.42 -27.58 -15.73
CA VAL A 25 -6.79 -27.43 -14.41
C VAL A 25 -7.20 -28.62 -13.55
N HIS A 26 -6.20 -29.32 -13.03
CA HIS A 26 -6.40 -30.42 -12.08
C HIS A 26 -6.16 -29.88 -10.67
N PHE A 27 -7.20 -29.86 -9.85
CA PHE A 27 -7.10 -29.42 -8.47
C PHE A 27 -7.74 -30.47 -7.54
N LEU A 28 -6.94 -31.06 -6.67
CA LEU A 28 -7.42 -31.98 -5.61
C LEU A 28 -8.32 -33.14 -6.09
N GLY A 29 -8.10 -33.66 -7.32
CA GLY A 29 -8.86 -34.77 -7.90
C GLY A 29 -10.06 -34.35 -8.76
N TRP A 30 -10.36 -33.05 -8.86
CA TRP A 30 -11.30 -32.51 -9.83
C TRP A 30 -10.57 -31.91 -11.04
N ALA A 31 -11.07 -32.25 -12.24
CA ALA A 31 -10.62 -31.68 -13.50
C ALA A 31 -11.71 -30.74 -14.02
N TYR A 32 -11.43 -29.44 -14.00
CA TYR A 32 -12.30 -28.43 -14.60
C TYR A 32 -11.53 -27.73 -15.72
N SER A 33 -12.17 -27.63 -16.88
CA SER A 33 -11.69 -26.84 -18.01
C SER A 33 -12.08 -25.39 -17.78
N VAL A 34 -11.11 -24.58 -17.36
CA VAL A 34 -11.23 -23.13 -17.25
C VAL A 34 -10.29 -22.51 -18.26
N SER A 35 -10.70 -21.41 -18.90
CA SER A 35 -9.77 -20.73 -19.80
C SER A 35 -8.58 -20.21 -19.01
N LEU A 36 -7.38 -20.28 -19.59
CA LEU A 36 -6.16 -19.75 -18.98
C LEU A 36 -6.35 -18.29 -18.55
N GLY A 37 -7.15 -17.54 -19.33
CA GLY A 37 -7.53 -16.18 -19.02
C GLY A 37 -8.27 -16.02 -17.68
N VAL A 38 -9.17 -16.92 -17.29
CA VAL A 38 -9.85 -16.86 -15.99
C VAL A 38 -8.86 -17.07 -14.84
N ALA A 39 -7.93 -18.02 -14.98
CA ALA A 39 -6.91 -18.27 -13.96
C ALA A 39 -6.01 -17.04 -13.73
N LEU A 40 -5.64 -16.33 -14.81
CA LEU A 40 -4.86 -15.10 -14.72
C LEU A 40 -5.64 -13.90 -14.20
N LEU A 41 -6.94 -13.82 -14.51
CA LEU A 41 -7.81 -12.79 -13.91
C LEU A 41 -7.84 -12.95 -12.38
N VAL A 42 -7.97 -14.18 -11.89
CA VAL A 42 -7.93 -14.48 -10.44
C VAL A 42 -6.58 -14.11 -9.84
N ALA A 43 -5.47 -14.45 -10.51
CA ALA A 43 -4.13 -14.08 -10.07
C ALA A 43 -3.93 -12.55 -10.03
N ALA A 44 -4.46 -11.83 -11.03
CA ALA A 44 -4.41 -10.36 -11.08
C ALA A 44 -5.21 -9.72 -9.94
N VAL A 45 -6.41 -10.22 -9.64
CA VAL A 45 -7.21 -9.75 -8.51
C VAL A 45 -6.48 -10.02 -7.19
N ALA A 46 -5.90 -11.21 -7.01
CA ALA A 46 -5.13 -11.53 -5.82
C ALA A 46 -3.92 -10.57 -5.64
N GLY A 47 -3.19 -10.30 -6.72
CA GLY A 47 -2.09 -9.33 -6.71
C GLY A 47 -2.55 -7.91 -6.36
N ALA A 48 -3.68 -7.46 -6.93
CA ALA A 48 -4.25 -6.14 -6.63
C ALA A 48 -4.66 -6.00 -5.16
N VAL A 49 -5.25 -7.07 -4.58
CA VAL A 49 -5.61 -7.12 -3.16
C VAL A 49 -4.37 -6.98 -2.26
N LEU A 50 -3.27 -7.67 -2.58
CA LEU A 50 -2.02 -7.56 -1.81
C LEU A 50 -1.42 -6.14 -1.85
N ILE A 51 -1.46 -5.49 -3.02
CA ILE A 51 -1.00 -4.10 -3.18
C ILE A 51 -1.90 -3.14 -2.40
N TYR A 52 -3.21 -3.36 -2.43
CA TYR A 52 -4.18 -2.55 -1.68
C TYR A 52 -3.92 -2.58 -0.18
N PHE A 53 -3.70 -3.77 0.39
CA PHE A 53 -3.36 -3.91 1.81
C PHE A 53 -2.04 -3.21 2.17
N SER A 54 -1.01 -3.32 1.32
CA SER A 54 0.25 -2.59 1.51
C SER A 54 0.06 -1.07 1.56
N SER A 55 -0.89 -0.53 0.79
CA SER A 55 -1.21 0.90 0.77
C SER A 55 -1.80 1.39 2.09
N ILE A 56 -2.72 0.61 2.68
CA ILE A 56 -3.35 0.93 3.98
C ILE A 56 -2.29 1.05 5.08
N ILE A 57 -1.34 0.12 5.12
CA ILE A 57 -0.27 0.11 6.12
C ILE A 57 0.58 1.39 6.00
N LYS A 58 1.00 1.72 4.78
CA LYS A 58 1.83 2.91 4.53
C LYS A 58 1.07 4.21 4.85
N GLN A 59 -0.23 4.27 4.57
CA GLN A 59 -1.07 5.41 4.90
C GLN A 59 -1.27 5.57 6.42
N ALA A 60 -1.38 4.47 7.16
CA ALA A 60 -1.42 4.48 8.62
C ALA A 60 -0.09 4.95 9.23
N GLN A 61 1.04 4.50 8.68
CA GLN A 61 2.38 4.97 9.08
C GLN A 61 2.56 6.47 8.86
N LEU A 62 2.07 7.01 7.73
CA LEU A 62 2.17 8.43 7.43
C LEU A 62 1.39 9.28 8.46
N ARG A 63 0.20 8.83 8.86
CA ARG A 63 -0.60 9.49 9.91
C ARG A 63 0.08 9.45 11.28
N ALA A 64 0.74 8.34 11.62
CA ALA A 64 1.50 8.22 12.86
C ALA A 64 2.73 9.15 12.86
N GLN A 65 3.42 9.26 11.72
CA GLN A 65 4.56 10.17 11.57
C GLN A 65 4.16 11.63 11.74
N VAL A 66 3.04 12.07 11.16
CA VAL A 66 2.51 13.44 11.33
C VAL A 66 2.26 13.75 12.81
N ARG A 67 1.58 12.86 13.54
CA ARG A 67 1.33 13.04 14.99
C ARG A 67 2.63 13.10 15.80
N SER A 68 3.62 12.29 15.44
CA SER A 68 4.93 12.29 16.11
C SER A 68 5.73 13.56 15.82
N ALA A 69 5.60 14.13 14.62
CA ALA A 69 6.24 15.38 14.24
C ALA A 69 5.64 16.57 15.00
N GLU A 70 4.31 16.61 15.15
CA GLU A 70 3.62 17.63 15.95
C GLU A 70 4.01 17.56 17.44
N ALA A 71 4.20 16.36 18.00
CA ALA A 71 4.67 16.20 19.37
C ALA A 71 6.08 16.78 19.56
N ARG A 72 7.00 16.49 18.64
CA ARG A 72 8.36 17.02 18.66
C ARG A 72 8.41 18.54 18.55
N ALA A 73 7.55 19.14 17.71
CA ALA A 73 7.44 20.59 17.59
C ALA A 73 7.03 21.26 18.91
N ARG A 74 6.04 20.68 19.62
CA ARG A 74 5.61 21.18 20.93
C ARG A 74 6.68 21.05 22.00
N ASP A 75 7.48 19.99 21.97
CA ASP A 75 8.56 19.80 22.95
C ASP A 75 9.72 20.77 22.72
N LEU A 76 10.02 21.13 21.46
CA LEU A 76 10.99 22.17 21.13
C LEU A 76 10.54 23.56 21.60
N GLU A 77 9.26 23.90 21.42
CA GLU A 77 8.71 25.17 21.93
C GLU A 77 8.76 25.27 23.45
N ARG A 78 8.55 24.14 24.16
CA ARG A 78 8.65 24.10 25.63
C ARG A 78 10.08 24.31 26.11
N GLN A 79 11.06 23.69 25.45
CA GLN A 79 12.47 23.89 25.78
C GLN A 79 12.89 25.35 25.58
N GLN A 80 12.47 25.98 24.47
CA GLN A 80 12.75 27.40 24.24
C GLN A 80 12.18 28.30 25.34
N ARG A 81 10.95 28.05 25.80
CA ARG A 81 10.36 28.82 26.91
C ARG A 81 11.11 28.61 28.22
N GLN A 82 11.58 27.39 28.48
CA GLN A 82 12.36 27.09 29.68
C GLN A 82 13.72 27.78 29.66
N THR A 83 14.46 27.70 28.54
CA THR A 83 15.74 28.41 28.38
C THR A 83 15.57 29.93 28.48
N ALA A 84 14.51 30.50 27.89
CA ALA A 84 14.22 31.93 28.00
C ALA A 84 13.89 32.35 29.45
N SER A 85 13.16 31.52 30.21
CA SER A 85 12.89 31.77 31.63
C SER A 85 14.13 31.58 32.52
N GLU A 86 15.02 30.64 32.22
CA GLU A 86 16.30 30.47 32.93
C GLU A 86 17.25 31.66 32.69
N GLU A 87 17.28 32.18 31.46
CA GLU A 87 18.05 33.39 31.11
C GLU A 87 17.49 34.65 31.78
N GLU A 88 16.16 34.81 31.89
CA GLU A 88 15.53 35.93 32.61
C GLU A 88 15.79 35.87 34.12
N VAL A 89 15.74 34.69 34.74
CA VAL A 89 15.99 34.53 36.18
C VAL A 89 17.46 34.75 36.54
N THR A 90 18.39 34.38 35.67
CA THR A 90 19.84 34.59 35.90
C THR A 90 20.28 36.04 35.68
N ARG A 91 19.49 36.83 34.93
CA ARG A 91 19.78 38.24 34.61
C ARG A 91 19.18 39.25 35.59
N SER A 92 18.31 38.80 36.50
CA SER A 92 17.71 39.59 37.59
C SER A 92 18.54 39.50 38.87
#